data_AF-U1NF13-F1
#
_entry.id   AF-U1NF13-F1
#
_cell.length_a   1.000
_cell.length_b   1.000
_cell.length_c   1.000
_cell.angle_alpha   90.00
_cell.angle_beta   90.00
_cell.angle_gamma   90.00
#
_symmetry.space_group_name_H-M   'P 1'
#
loop_
_entity.id
_entity.type
_entity.pdbx_description
1 polymer ?
#
loop_
_entity_poly.entity_id
_entity_poly.type
_entity_poly.pdbx_seq_one_letter_code
_entity_poly.pdbx_strand_id
1 'polypeptide(L)'
;MEPINKDDITVTKSYTEFSDDDPGIEYYIRHWSETPQTVEIRERVPESADIGAVGSHASGDLAWEKDGRELVFRHRIDTDGVTTAYTYTEELENNLSEWMGEPEIEVLDDADEAETVASAETVTTDEERAASDEPSTEPTADDEPSGPDVAEIADAIEDMAGDENIAVGDENSTASDEESSVSDAATATTDEATTASDQVVTAATRPWRRVTRL
;
A
#
# COMPACT_ATOMS: atom_id res chain seq x y z
N MET A 1 8.05 -8.14 -4.05
CA MET A 1 9.10 -7.11 -4.02
C MET A 1 10.17 -7.52 -3.02
N GLU A 2 11.37 -6.96 -3.09
CA GLU A 2 12.36 -7.12 -2.02
C GLU A 2 11.94 -6.29 -0.79
N PRO A 3 12.20 -6.76 0.45
CA PRO A 3 11.87 -6.01 1.65
C PRO A 3 12.79 -4.79 1.81
N ILE A 4 12.22 -3.65 2.19
CA ILE A 4 12.94 -2.41 2.45
C ILE A 4 13.19 -2.31 3.95
N ASN A 5 14.45 -2.10 4.36
CA ASN A 5 14.85 -1.98 5.76
C ASN A 5 15.26 -0.55 6.05
N LYS A 6 14.65 0.07 7.07
CA LYS A 6 14.90 1.45 7.49
C LYS A 6 14.85 1.50 9.01
N ASP A 7 15.97 1.89 9.63
CA ASP A 7 16.12 1.90 11.10
C ASP A 7 15.79 0.51 11.68
N ASP A 8 14.77 0.40 12.53
CA ASP A 8 14.26 -0.86 13.11
C ASP A 8 12.93 -1.32 12.49
N ILE A 9 12.62 -0.83 11.28
CA ILE A 9 11.43 -1.18 10.51
C ILE A 9 11.82 -1.93 9.23
N THR A 10 11.12 -3.03 8.97
CA THR A 10 11.15 -3.73 7.67
C THR A 10 9.79 -3.63 7.00
N VAL A 11 9.73 -3.05 5.81
CA VAL A 11 8.50 -2.97 5.00
C VAL A 11 8.59 -3.97 3.86
N THR A 12 7.59 -4.85 3.76
CA THR A 12 7.42 -5.77 2.63
C THR A 12 6.16 -5.40 1.87
N LYS A 13 6.30 -5.18 0.57
CA LYS A 13 5.20 -4.81 -0.32
C LYS A 13 4.88 -5.95 -1.28
N SER A 14 3.60 -6.28 -1.41
CA SER A 14 3.10 -7.36 -2.24
C SER A 14 1.79 -7.01 -2.93
N TYR A 15 1.58 -7.58 -4.11
CA TYR A 15 0.28 -7.64 -4.75
C TYR A 15 -0.58 -8.70 -4.07
N THR A 16 -1.83 -8.34 -3.77
CA THR A 16 -2.79 -9.24 -3.14
C THR A 16 -4.13 -9.15 -3.87
N GLU A 17 -4.69 -10.31 -4.24
CA GLU A 17 -6.08 -10.45 -4.69
C GLU A 17 -6.95 -10.70 -3.46
N PHE A 18 -7.70 -9.69 -3.04
CA PHE A 18 -8.62 -9.80 -1.92
C PHE A 18 -9.88 -10.58 -2.36
N SER A 19 -10.40 -11.46 -1.51
CA SER A 19 -11.60 -12.26 -1.84
C SER A 19 -12.90 -11.44 -1.78
N ASP A 20 -12.91 -10.37 -0.99
CA ASP A 20 -14.08 -9.55 -0.69
C ASP A 20 -13.97 -8.12 -1.24
N ASP A 21 -12.87 -7.77 -1.90
CA ASP A 21 -12.58 -6.41 -2.41
C ASP A 21 -11.82 -6.47 -3.75
N ASP A 22 -11.60 -5.32 -4.37
CA ASP A 22 -10.79 -5.21 -5.58
C ASP A 22 -9.32 -5.57 -5.30
N PRO A 23 -8.55 -6.04 -6.29
CA PRO A 23 -7.13 -6.32 -6.09
C PRO A 23 -6.36 -5.07 -5.66
N GLY A 24 -5.28 -5.28 -4.92
CA GLY A 24 -4.56 -4.18 -4.32
C GLY A 24 -3.12 -4.50 -3.94
N ILE A 25 -2.53 -3.54 -3.25
CA ILE A 25 -1.19 -3.64 -2.72
C ILE A 25 -1.27 -3.72 -1.20
N GLU A 26 -0.70 -4.78 -0.67
CA GLU A 26 -0.56 -5.03 0.76
C GLU A 26 0.88 -4.71 1.22
N TYR A 27 0.96 -4.08 2.38
CA TYR A 27 2.19 -3.75 3.08
C TYR A 27 2.20 -4.50 4.41
N TYR A 28 3.21 -5.34 4.59
CA TYR A 28 3.55 -5.92 5.88
C TYR A 28 4.72 -5.14 6.47
N ILE A 29 4.47 -4.46 7.59
CA ILE A 29 5.42 -3.60 8.26
C ILE A 29 5.81 -4.27 9.56
N ARG A 30 7.06 -4.73 9.64
CA ARG A 30 7.61 -5.36 10.84
C ARG A 30 8.45 -4.36 11.61
N HIS A 31 8.29 -4.37 12.92
CA HIS A 31 9.02 -3.55 13.86
C HIS A 31 9.87 -4.43 14.78
N TRP A 32 11.17 -4.13 14.82
CA TRP A 32 12.16 -4.95 15.53
C TRP A 32 12.55 -4.37 16.89
N SER A 33 12.16 -3.13 17.16
CA SER A 33 12.46 -2.42 18.39
C SER A 33 11.42 -2.68 19.46
N GLU A 34 11.83 -2.57 20.72
CA GLU A 34 10.93 -2.70 21.88
C GLU A 34 10.21 -1.37 22.19
N THR A 35 10.68 -0.26 21.61
CA THR A 35 10.13 1.08 21.79
C THR A 35 9.17 1.40 20.66
N PRO A 36 7.95 1.91 20.93
CA PRO A 36 7.02 2.30 19.88
C PRO A 36 7.63 3.34 18.92
N GLN A 37 7.41 3.16 17.62
CA GLN A 37 7.89 4.07 16.57
C GLN A 37 6.73 4.48 15.65
N THR A 38 6.75 5.72 15.19
CA THR A 38 5.80 6.17 14.15
C THR A 38 6.44 5.97 12.79
N VAL A 39 5.77 5.22 11.92
CA VAL A 39 6.18 5.04 10.52
C VAL A 39 5.29 5.88 9.61
N GLU A 40 5.89 6.54 8.64
CA GLU A 40 5.21 7.17 7.53
C GLU A 40 5.70 6.54 6.22
N ILE A 41 4.76 6.08 5.40
CA ILE A 41 5.02 5.51 4.09
C ILE A 41 4.30 6.38 3.06
N ARG A 42 5.05 6.95 2.13
CA ARG A 42 4.51 7.68 0.98
C ARG A 42 4.72 6.87 -0.29
N GLU A 43 3.64 6.64 -1.00
CA GLU A 43 3.63 5.92 -2.27
C GLU A 43 3.11 6.84 -3.36
N ARG A 44 3.88 6.99 -4.44
CA ARG A 44 3.46 7.79 -5.58
C ARG A 44 2.52 7.01 -6.48
N VAL A 45 1.32 7.55 -6.73
CA VAL A 45 0.37 6.94 -7.67
C VAL A 45 0.90 7.10 -9.10
N PRO A 46 1.00 6.02 -9.89
CA PRO A 46 1.43 6.07 -11.28
C PRO A 46 0.66 7.12 -12.10
N GLU A 47 1.31 7.79 -13.06
CA GLU A 47 0.67 8.87 -13.82
C GLU A 47 -0.54 8.39 -14.64
N SER A 48 -0.50 7.13 -15.07
CA SER A 48 -1.56 6.42 -15.78
C SER A 48 -2.77 6.07 -14.91
N ALA A 49 -2.61 6.06 -13.59
CA ALA A 49 -3.66 5.68 -12.65
C ALA A 49 -4.45 6.90 -12.12
N ASP A 50 -5.73 6.67 -11.83
CA ASP A 50 -6.61 7.65 -11.19
C ASP A 50 -6.59 7.48 -9.66
N ILE A 51 -6.12 8.50 -8.94
CA ILE A 51 -6.08 8.44 -7.46
C ILE A 51 -7.48 8.42 -6.82
N GLY A 52 -8.52 8.85 -7.54
CA GLY A 52 -9.90 8.77 -7.09
C GLY A 52 -10.38 7.32 -6.98
N ALA A 53 -9.93 6.45 -7.87
CA ALA A 53 -10.26 5.02 -7.90
C ALA A 53 -9.48 4.16 -6.88
N VAL A 54 -8.50 4.73 -6.17
CA VAL A 54 -7.81 4.05 -5.07
C VAL A 54 -8.70 4.04 -3.82
N GLY A 55 -8.89 2.88 -3.20
CA GLY A 55 -9.59 2.73 -1.92
C GLY A 55 -8.64 2.25 -0.83
N SER A 56 -8.84 2.67 0.41
CA SER A 56 -8.15 2.00 1.53
C SER A 56 -8.89 0.71 1.85
N HIS A 57 -8.16 -0.41 1.91
CA HIS A 57 -8.74 -1.69 2.35
C HIS A 57 -8.87 -1.72 3.88
N ALA A 58 -7.85 -1.18 4.56
CA ALA A 58 -7.85 -1.04 6.01
C ALA A 58 -8.68 0.18 6.45
N SER A 59 -9.21 0.11 7.67
CA SER A 59 -10.02 1.17 8.30
C SER A 59 -9.32 1.74 9.53
N GLY A 60 -9.71 2.95 9.95
CA GLY A 60 -9.16 3.61 11.15
C GLY A 60 -7.72 4.07 10.93
N ASP A 61 -6.88 3.92 11.96
CA ASP A 61 -5.45 4.32 11.95
C ASP A 61 -4.58 3.50 10.99
N LEU A 62 -5.14 2.47 10.35
CA LEU A 62 -4.47 1.69 9.33
C LEU A 62 -4.85 2.11 7.90
N ALA A 63 -5.77 3.08 7.76
CA ALA A 63 -6.24 3.52 6.45
C ALA A 63 -5.21 4.37 5.72
N TRP A 64 -5.14 4.21 4.39
CA TRP A 64 -4.32 5.07 3.54
C TRP A 64 -5.04 6.38 3.24
N GLU A 65 -4.33 7.49 3.41
CA GLU A 65 -4.79 8.82 3.08
C GLU A 65 -4.28 9.24 1.69
N LYS A 66 -5.02 10.14 1.04
CA LYS A 66 -4.65 10.68 -0.27
C LYS A 66 -4.14 12.10 -0.09
N ASP A 67 -2.88 12.33 -0.39
CA ASP A 67 -2.29 13.66 -0.47
C ASP A 67 -1.93 13.98 -1.92
N GLY A 68 -2.77 14.77 -2.60
CA GLY A 68 -2.55 15.13 -4.00
C GLY A 68 -2.54 13.91 -4.95
N ARG A 69 -1.33 13.43 -5.30
CA ARG A 69 -1.09 12.22 -6.13
C ARG A 69 -0.30 11.14 -5.40
N GLU A 70 -0.22 11.24 -4.08
CA GLU A 70 0.51 10.33 -3.22
C GLU A 70 -0.47 9.68 -2.24
N LEU A 71 -0.20 8.43 -1.93
CA LEU A 71 -0.87 7.71 -0.86
C LEU A 71 0.04 7.77 0.35
N VAL A 72 -0.50 8.25 1.46
CA VAL A 72 0.24 8.42 2.71
C VAL A 72 -0.36 7.48 3.73
N PHE A 73 0.48 6.63 4.32
CA PHE A 73 0.13 5.82 5.47
C PHE A 73 0.99 6.28 6.64
N ARG A 74 0.35 6.65 7.74
CA ARG A 74 1.05 7.02 8.97
C ARG A 74 0.47 6.24 10.13
N HIS A 75 1.32 5.52 10.85
CA HIS A 75 0.89 4.69 11.97
C HIS A 75 1.96 4.57 13.05
N ARG A 76 1.53 4.61 14.32
CA ARG A 76 2.38 4.31 15.47
C ARG A 76 2.37 2.82 15.73
N ILE A 77 3.49 2.15 15.55
CA ILE A 77 3.64 0.71 15.79
C ILE A 77 4.17 0.51 17.20
N ASP A 78 3.31 -0.02 18.09
CA ASP A 78 3.67 -0.45 19.45
C ASP A 78 3.78 -1.98 19.60
N THR A 79 3.61 -2.72 18.50
CA THR A 79 3.65 -4.19 18.44
C THR A 79 4.78 -4.70 17.52
N ASP A 80 4.87 -6.02 17.28
CA ASP A 80 5.87 -6.63 16.38
C ASP A 80 5.68 -6.22 14.91
N GLY A 81 4.51 -5.72 14.53
CA GLY A 81 4.23 -5.24 13.19
C GLY A 81 2.75 -5.08 12.88
N VAL A 82 2.47 -4.46 11.74
CA VAL A 82 1.11 -4.22 11.24
C VAL A 82 1.02 -4.56 9.77
N THR A 83 -0.18 -4.91 9.33
CA THR A 83 -0.51 -5.08 7.90
C THR A 83 -1.52 -4.02 7.49
N THR A 84 -1.25 -3.35 6.38
CA THR A 84 -2.18 -2.40 5.76
C THR A 84 -2.25 -2.66 4.25
N ALA A 85 -3.34 -2.24 3.61
CA ALA A 85 -3.49 -2.36 2.17
C ALA A 85 -4.37 -1.26 1.61
N TYR A 86 -4.16 -0.97 0.32
CA TYR A 86 -5.07 -0.20 -0.52
C TYR A 86 -5.46 -1.02 -1.75
N THR A 87 -6.66 -0.79 -2.25
CA THR A 87 -7.20 -1.43 -3.45
C THR A 87 -7.29 -0.43 -4.60
N TYR A 88 -7.23 -0.94 -5.82
CA TYR A 88 -7.36 -0.12 -7.02
C TYR A 88 -8.16 -0.88 -8.06
N THR A 89 -9.32 -0.33 -8.40
CA THR A 89 -10.34 -1.01 -9.22
C THR A 89 -9.99 -1.09 -10.71
N GLU A 90 -8.99 -0.34 -11.19
CA GLU A 90 -8.72 -0.18 -12.63
C GLU A 90 -7.37 -0.78 -13.05
N GLU A 91 -7.36 -1.94 -13.70
CA GLU A 91 -6.17 -2.45 -14.42
C GLU A 91 -4.85 -2.42 -13.61
N LEU A 92 -4.91 -2.64 -12.29
CA LEU A 92 -3.72 -2.65 -11.42
C LEU A 92 -2.65 -3.62 -11.93
N GLU A 93 -3.07 -4.80 -12.39
CA GLU A 93 -2.19 -5.82 -12.97
C GLU A 93 -1.44 -5.32 -14.21
N ASN A 94 -2.06 -4.49 -15.05
CA ASN A 94 -1.44 -3.97 -16.27
C ASN A 94 -0.32 -2.97 -15.98
N ASN A 95 -0.37 -2.28 -14.84
CA ASN A 95 0.64 -1.32 -14.40
C ASN A 95 1.33 -1.78 -13.10
N LEU A 96 1.29 -3.08 -12.79
CA LEU A 96 1.75 -3.61 -11.50
C LEU A 96 3.22 -3.30 -11.23
N SER A 97 4.04 -3.24 -12.27
CA SER A 97 5.47 -2.91 -12.12
C SER A 97 5.68 -1.47 -11.62
N GLU A 98 4.83 -0.52 -12.00
CA GLU A 98 4.88 0.86 -11.51
C GLU A 98 4.37 0.92 -10.06
N TRP A 99 3.26 0.23 -9.78
CA TRP A 99 2.72 0.10 -8.42
C TRP A 99 3.64 -0.65 -7.47
N MET A 100 4.55 -1.51 -7.95
CA MET A 100 5.54 -2.23 -7.15
C MET A 100 6.88 -1.50 -7.06
N GLY A 101 6.90 -0.20 -7.34
CA GLY A 101 8.04 0.68 -7.09
C GLY A 101 8.38 0.78 -5.59
N GLU A 102 9.57 1.29 -5.31
CA GLU A 102 10.03 1.57 -3.95
C GLU A 102 9.26 2.76 -3.36
N PRO A 103 8.48 2.57 -2.27
CA PRO A 103 7.89 3.68 -1.52
C PRO A 103 8.97 4.51 -0.81
N GLU A 104 8.62 5.74 -0.47
CA GLU A 104 9.37 6.55 0.49
C GLU A 104 8.94 6.14 1.91
N ILE A 105 9.90 5.83 2.78
CA ILE A 105 9.67 5.39 4.16
C ILE A 105 10.44 6.30 5.11
N GLU A 106 9.72 6.95 6.01
CA GLU A 106 10.25 7.80 7.07
C GLU A 106 9.86 7.21 8.43
N VAL A 107 10.83 7.10 9.34
CA VAL A 107 10.59 6.70 10.74
C VAL A 107 10.72 7.95 11.59
N LEU A 108 9.62 8.32 12.23
CA LEU A 108 9.49 9.49 13.08
C LEU A 108 9.63 9.07 14.54
N ASP A 109 10.58 9.66 15.25
CA ASP A 109 10.63 9.58 16.70
C ASP A 109 9.52 10.46 17.31
N ASP A 110 8.99 10.05 18.46
CA ASP A 110 7.91 10.74 19.21
C ASP A 110 8.23 12.23 19.50
N ALA A 111 9.52 12.61 19.44
CA ALA A 111 9.98 13.99 19.59
C ALA A 111 9.81 14.87 18.33
N ASP A 112 9.70 14.26 17.15
CA ASP A 112 9.65 14.93 15.84
C ASP A 112 8.21 15.26 15.39
N GLU A 113 7.20 14.67 16.05
CA GLU A 113 5.78 14.90 15.74
C GLU A 113 5.31 16.34 16.06
N ALA A 114 6.14 17.14 16.74
CA ALA A 114 5.85 18.53 17.07
C ALA A 114 6.30 19.55 16.00
N GLU A 115 7.11 19.16 15.00
CA GLU A 115 7.79 20.13 14.10
C GLU A 115 7.31 20.12 12.63
N THR A 116 6.44 19.19 12.21
CA THR A 116 6.11 19.01 10.78
C THR A 116 4.84 19.71 10.27
N VAL A 117 4.08 20.42 11.11
CA VAL A 117 2.91 21.22 10.65
C VAL A 117 3.26 22.63 10.16
N ALA A 118 4.54 22.98 10.03
CA ALA A 118 5.00 24.33 9.72
C ALA A 118 5.77 24.48 8.38
N SER A 119 5.42 23.70 7.35
CA SER A 119 5.85 23.99 5.96
C SER A 119 4.66 24.19 5.02
N ALA A 120 3.79 25.13 5.41
CA ALA A 120 2.82 25.73 4.52
C ALA A 120 2.96 27.25 4.56
N GLU A 121 4.07 27.83 4.08
CA GLU A 121 4.12 29.26 3.77
C GLU A 121 4.88 29.60 2.48
N THR A 122 4.07 29.85 1.45
CA THR A 122 4.11 31.00 0.52
C THR A 122 5.37 31.29 -0.32
N VAL A 123 5.25 31.08 -1.63
CA VAL A 123 5.90 31.93 -2.64
C VAL A 123 4.83 32.83 -3.29
N THR A 124 5.04 34.12 -3.13
CA THR A 124 4.21 35.27 -3.54
C THR A 124 4.48 35.71 -4.99
N THR A 125 3.58 36.59 -5.51
CA THR A 125 3.77 37.70 -6.51
C THR A 125 2.85 37.51 -7.74
N ASP A 126 1.69 38.20 -7.84
CA ASP A 126 1.45 39.59 -8.36
C ASP A 126 0.79 39.48 -9.76
N GLU A 127 -0.23 40.22 -10.23
CA GLU A 127 -0.73 41.58 -10.00
C GLU A 127 -2.19 41.68 -10.56
N GLU A 128 -2.91 42.72 -10.10
CA GLU A 128 -3.98 43.44 -10.81
C GLU A 128 -5.44 42.91 -10.83
N ARG A 129 -6.28 43.42 -9.91
CA ARG A 129 -7.40 44.32 -10.31
C ARG A 129 -8.05 45.09 -9.15
N ALA A 130 -8.21 46.38 -9.37
CA ALA A 130 -8.86 47.38 -8.53
C ALA A 130 -10.36 47.14 -8.26
N ALA A 131 -10.84 47.46 -7.05
CA ALA A 131 -11.64 48.66 -6.73
C ALA A 131 -12.40 48.52 -5.40
N SER A 132 -12.28 49.56 -4.57
CA SER A 132 -13.22 50.12 -3.57
C SER A 132 -14.09 49.19 -2.71
N ASP A 133 -13.96 49.27 -1.37
CA ASP A 133 -14.86 50.05 -0.48
C ASP A 133 -14.57 49.65 0.98
N GLU A 134 -14.03 50.58 1.79
CA GLU A 134 -14.15 50.55 3.25
C GLU A 134 -15.35 51.43 3.66
N PRO A 135 -15.84 51.46 4.93
CA PRO A 135 -15.41 50.75 6.15
C PRO A 135 -16.58 50.12 6.94
N SER A 136 -16.30 49.27 7.94
CA SER A 136 -16.92 49.46 9.27
C SER A 136 -16.29 48.59 10.36
N THR A 137 -15.77 49.27 11.36
CA THR A 137 -15.42 48.79 12.70
C THR A 137 -16.66 48.41 13.51
N GLU A 138 -16.58 47.34 14.30
CA GLU A 138 -17.08 47.33 15.68
C GLU A 138 -16.45 46.17 16.49
N PRO A 139 -15.81 46.45 17.66
CA PRO A 139 -15.40 45.45 18.63
C PRO A 139 -16.41 45.34 19.80
N THR A 140 -16.69 44.12 20.27
CA THR A 140 -17.26 43.85 21.60
C THR A 140 -16.60 42.56 22.11
N ALA A 141 -15.66 42.63 23.06
CA ALA A 141 -15.89 42.58 24.52
C ALA A 141 -16.82 41.41 24.91
N ASP A 142 -16.28 40.32 25.44
CA ASP A 142 -15.98 40.12 26.89
C ASP A 142 -17.16 39.40 27.55
N ASP A 143 -17.01 38.09 27.81
CA ASP A 143 -17.56 37.40 28.99
C ASP A 143 -17.00 35.96 29.03
N GLU A 144 -15.94 35.74 29.81
CA GLU A 144 -15.72 34.45 30.47
C GLU A 144 -16.48 34.54 31.80
N PRO A 145 -17.21 33.50 32.22
CA PRO A 145 -16.63 32.71 33.31
C PRO A 145 -17.06 31.23 33.38
N SER A 146 -16.11 30.42 33.85
CA SER A 146 -16.28 29.38 34.89
C SER A 146 -17.05 28.08 34.55
N GLY A 147 -16.37 26.95 34.82
CA GLY A 147 -16.86 25.57 34.73
C GLY A 147 -18.00 25.19 35.68
N PRO A 148 -18.28 23.89 35.83
CA PRO A 148 -17.49 23.13 36.80
C PRO A 148 -17.05 21.72 36.37
N ASP A 149 -16.00 21.31 37.08
CA ASP A 149 -15.46 20.00 37.39
C ASP A 149 -16.51 18.88 37.66
N VAL A 150 -16.02 17.63 37.61
CA VAL A 150 -16.59 16.36 38.11
C VAL A 150 -17.32 15.48 37.07
N ALA A 151 -16.64 14.41 36.63
CA ALA A 151 -17.01 13.04 37.01
C ALA A 151 -15.96 12.01 36.53
N GLU A 152 -15.14 11.59 37.50
CA GLU A 152 -14.63 10.23 37.69
C GLU A 152 -15.39 9.14 36.91
N ILE A 153 -14.69 8.42 36.04
CA ILE A 153 -15.06 7.05 35.67
C ILE A 153 -13.85 6.19 36.00
N ALA A 154 -13.79 5.79 37.26
CA ALA A 154 -13.03 4.62 37.68
C ALA A 154 -13.81 3.35 37.35
N ASP A 155 -13.06 2.26 37.23
CA ASP A 155 -13.49 0.86 37.35
C ASP A 155 -14.05 0.14 36.12
N ALA A 156 -13.20 -0.66 35.47
CA ALA A 156 -13.38 -2.12 35.46
C ALA A 156 -12.12 -2.79 34.86
N ILE A 157 -11.19 -3.16 35.75
CA ILE A 157 -10.21 -4.21 35.51
C ILE A 157 -10.94 -5.51 35.85
N GLU A 158 -11.37 -6.29 34.85
CA GLU A 158 -11.86 -7.66 35.06
C GLU A 158 -10.83 -8.66 34.52
N ASP A 159 -10.23 -9.32 35.51
CA ASP A 159 -9.42 -10.51 35.50
C ASP A 159 -10.03 -11.64 34.62
N MET A 160 -9.25 -12.14 33.65
CA MET A 160 -9.34 -13.54 33.24
C MET A 160 -7.94 -14.08 32.95
N ALA A 161 -7.31 -14.55 34.02
CA ALA A 161 -6.26 -15.55 33.95
C ALA A 161 -6.89 -16.95 33.79
N GLY A 162 -6.34 -17.74 32.88
CA GLY A 162 -6.60 -19.19 32.72
C GLY A 162 -5.86 -19.65 31.46
N ASP A 163 -4.60 -20.07 31.54
CA ASP A 163 -4.14 -21.39 32.03
C ASP A 163 -4.99 -22.55 31.49
N GLU A 164 -4.67 -22.98 30.26
CA GLU A 164 -4.84 -24.37 29.87
C GLU A 164 -3.57 -24.88 29.16
N ASN A 165 -2.76 -25.58 29.95
CA ASN A 165 -1.78 -26.56 29.50
C ASN A 165 -2.47 -27.69 28.71
N ILE A 166 -2.14 -27.92 27.43
CA ILE A 166 -2.28 -29.25 26.81
C ILE A 166 -1.06 -29.61 25.92
N ALA A 167 -0.24 -30.50 26.50
CA ALA A 167 0.39 -31.70 25.93
C ALA A 167 1.43 -31.60 24.77
N VAL A 168 2.69 -31.79 25.18
CA VAL A 168 3.68 -32.78 24.70
C VAL A 168 3.19 -33.72 23.58
N GLY A 169 3.97 -33.75 22.49
CA GLY A 169 3.87 -34.76 21.43
C GLY A 169 5.13 -34.80 20.58
N ASP A 170 6.25 -35.17 21.22
CA ASP A 170 7.46 -35.63 20.55
C ASP A 170 7.20 -36.98 19.85
N GLU A 171 8.03 -37.28 18.84
CA GLU A 171 8.33 -38.61 18.28
C GLU A 171 7.19 -39.52 17.74
N ASN A 172 7.07 -39.61 16.41
CA ASN A 172 7.10 -40.93 15.74
C ASN A 172 7.57 -40.85 14.27
N SER A 173 8.75 -41.41 14.04
CA SER A 173 9.24 -41.81 12.71
C SER A 173 8.38 -42.92 12.13
N THR A 174 8.09 -42.93 10.82
CA THR A 174 8.10 -44.17 10.00
C THR A 174 8.20 -43.83 8.52
N ALA A 175 9.28 -44.30 7.90
CA ALA A 175 9.38 -44.53 6.46
C ALA A 175 8.53 -45.73 6.03
N SER A 176 8.01 -45.68 4.81
CA SER A 176 7.53 -46.78 3.94
C SER A 176 7.12 -46.09 2.62
N ASP A 177 7.87 -46.10 1.52
CA ASP A 177 8.18 -47.24 0.64
C ASP A 177 7.05 -48.28 0.58
N GLU A 178 6.27 -48.27 -0.51
CA GLU A 178 5.81 -49.46 -1.23
C GLU A 178 4.97 -49.05 -2.47
N GLU A 179 5.65 -49.00 -3.62
CA GLU A 179 5.36 -49.73 -4.87
C GLU A 179 3.91 -50.26 -5.10
N SER A 180 3.27 -49.85 -6.21
CA SER A 180 2.30 -50.64 -7.05
C SER A 180 1.33 -49.70 -7.79
N SER A 181 0.90 -49.87 -9.03
CA SER A 181 1.24 -50.78 -10.12
C SER A 181 0.47 -50.29 -11.36
N VAL A 182 1.15 -50.32 -12.50
CA VAL A 182 0.71 -50.49 -13.90
C VAL A 182 -0.76 -50.27 -14.33
N SER A 183 -0.91 -49.54 -15.45
CA SER A 183 -1.82 -49.97 -16.52
C SER A 183 -1.17 -49.71 -17.88
N ASP A 184 -1.18 -50.76 -18.68
CA ASP A 184 -0.49 -51.00 -19.94
C ASP A 184 -1.38 -50.69 -21.15
N ALA A 185 -0.72 -50.44 -22.29
CA ALA A 185 -1.17 -50.58 -23.68
C ALA A 185 -2.27 -49.67 -24.26
N ALA A 186 -1.90 -48.87 -25.27
CA ALA A 186 -1.90 -49.35 -26.66
C ALA A 186 -1.20 -48.37 -27.61
N THR A 187 -0.53 -48.95 -28.60
CA THR A 187 0.21 -48.33 -29.69
C THR A 187 -0.71 -47.83 -30.82
N ALA A 188 -0.40 -46.66 -31.39
CA ALA A 188 -0.77 -46.33 -32.76
C ALA A 188 0.25 -45.33 -33.35
N THR A 189 1.03 -45.84 -34.30
CA THR A 189 1.87 -45.09 -35.23
C THR A 189 1.02 -44.18 -36.11
N THR A 190 1.42 -42.93 -36.31
CA THR A 190 1.20 -42.22 -37.59
C THR A 190 2.27 -41.15 -37.76
N ASP A 191 3.04 -41.40 -38.81
CA ASP A 191 3.94 -40.54 -39.56
C ASP A 191 3.15 -39.42 -40.24
N GLU A 192 3.54 -38.15 -40.09
CA GLU A 192 3.66 -37.26 -41.27
C GLU A 192 4.48 -36.00 -40.95
N ALA A 193 5.37 -35.70 -41.88
CA ALA A 193 6.35 -34.63 -41.86
C ALA A 193 5.76 -33.22 -42.02
N THR A 194 6.33 -32.23 -41.34
CA THR A 194 6.41 -30.87 -41.89
C THR A 194 7.82 -30.32 -41.73
N THR A 195 8.53 -30.29 -42.86
CA THR A 195 9.72 -29.49 -43.11
C THR A 195 9.35 -28.01 -43.09
N ALA A 196 10.05 -27.22 -42.29
CA ALA A 196 10.21 -25.79 -42.54
C ALA A 196 11.67 -25.41 -42.27
N SER A 197 12.47 -25.56 -43.32
CA SER A 197 13.84 -25.10 -43.37
C SER A 197 13.91 -23.58 -43.29
N ASP A 198 14.73 -23.14 -42.35
CA ASP A 198 15.62 -21.99 -42.41
C ASP A 198 16.06 -21.63 -43.85
N GLN A 199 15.69 -20.45 -44.35
CA GLN A 199 16.50 -19.68 -45.30
C GLN A 199 16.27 -18.17 -45.16
N VAL A 200 17.39 -17.47 -45.31
CA VAL A 200 17.64 -16.06 -45.02
C VAL A 200 17.67 -15.19 -46.29
N VAL A 201 17.41 -13.89 -46.10
CA VAL A 201 17.83 -12.69 -46.91
C VAL A 201 17.28 -12.51 -48.34
N THR A 202 16.54 -11.41 -48.60
CA THR A 202 17.01 -10.21 -49.36
C THR A 202 15.90 -9.21 -49.74
N ALA A 203 16.09 -7.99 -49.27
CA ALA A 203 15.94 -6.68 -49.92
C ALA A 203 14.79 -6.35 -50.91
N ALA A 204 14.10 -5.27 -50.52
CA ALA A 204 13.66 -4.12 -51.34
C ALA A 204 12.45 -4.28 -52.28
N THR A 205 11.38 -3.52 -52.01
CA THR A 205 10.93 -2.38 -52.85
C THR A 205 9.96 -1.49 -52.04
N ARG A 206 10.09 -0.17 -52.23
CA ARG A 206 9.49 0.95 -51.46
C ARG A 206 8.01 1.23 -51.88
N PRO A 207 7.46 2.45 -51.66
CA PRO A 207 6.52 2.80 -50.59
C PRO A 207 5.12 3.18 -51.12
N TRP A 208 4.03 2.88 -50.41
CA TRP A 208 2.73 3.44 -50.78
C TRP A 208 2.48 4.71 -49.96
N ARG A 209 2.76 5.84 -50.62
CA ARG A 209 2.41 7.18 -50.16
C ARG A 209 0.89 7.30 -50.02
N ARG A 210 0.49 7.96 -48.93
CA ARG A 210 -0.81 8.59 -48.71
C ARG A 210 -1.28 9.35 -49.97
N VAL A 211 -2.56 9.22 -50.29
CA VAL A 211 -3.32 10.27 -50.95
C VAL A 211 -4.54 10.58 -50.08
N THR A 212 -4.45 11.73 -49.40
CA THR A 212 -5.55 12.42 -48.75
C THR A 212 -5.99 13.56 -49.67
N ARG A 213 -7.31 13.64 -49.94
CA ARG A 213 -8.17 14.78 -50.37
C ARG A 213 -7.65 15.77 -51.43
N LEU A 214 -8.51 16.15 -52.38
CA LEU A 214 -9.45 17.29 -52.29
C LEU A 214 -10.45 17.23 -53.44
#